data_AF-A0A7T4N641-F1
#
_entry.id   AF-A0A7T4N641-F1
#
_cell.length_a   1.000
_cell.length_b   1.000
_cell.length_c   1.000
_cell.angle_alpha   90.00
_cell.angle_beta   90.00
_cell.angle_gamma   90.00
#
_symmetry.space_group_name_H-M   'P 1'
#
loop_
_entity.id
_entity.type
_entity.pdbx_description
1 polymer ?
#
loop_
_entity_poly.entity_id
_entity_poly.type
_entity_poly.pdbx_seq_one_letter_code
_entity_poly.pdbx_strand_id
1 'polypeptide(L)'
;MKNVSRIGLGALLAAVSISSAFAQPQAQPNDPSAPKTRAQVKADLVEWRAAGYDPLDWIDYPANAQRAGRIVAARRAQQAGGTVTQ
;
A
#
# COMPACT_ATOMS: atom_id res chain seq x y z
N MET A 1 -18.62 -41.05 10.02
CA MET A 1 -17.51 -40.29 9.39
C MET A 1 -18.09 -39.20 8.48
N LYS A 2 -18.45 -38.01 9.01
CA LYS A 2 -19.15 -36.97 8.23
C LYS A 2 -18.83 -35.52 8.66
N ASN A 3 -17.84 -35.35 9.54
CA ASN A 3 -17.58 -34.07 10.22
C ASN A 3 -16.26 -33.42 9.77
N VAL A 4 -15.41 -34.14 9.01
CA VAL A 4 -14.06 -33.68 8.64
C VAL A 4 -14.08 -32.69 7.45
N SER A 5 -15.18 -32.67 6.67
CA SER A 5 -15.30 -31.82 5.47
C SER A 5 -15.55 -30.34 5.78
N ARG A 6 -16.11 -29.99 6.94
CA ARG A 6 -16.47 -28.60 7.28
C ARG A 6 -15.28 -27.77 7.74
N ILE A 7 -14.27 -28.40 8.34
CA ILE A 7 -13.08 -27.72 8.87
C ILE A 7 -12.12 -27.36 7.74
N GLY A 8 -11.99 -28.23 6.72
CA GLY A 8 -11.20 -27.94 5.52
C GLY A 8 -11.77 -26.79 4.68
N LEU A 9 -13.10 -26.70 4.56
CA LEU A 9 -13.76 -25.63 3.79
C LEU A 9 -13.68 -24.26 4.49
N GLY A 10 -13.71 -24.23 5.83
CA GLY A 10 -13.55 -23.00 6.61
C GLY A 10 -12.14 -22.40 6.51
N ALA A 11 -11.10 -23.24 6.47
CA ALA A 11 -9.71 -22.80 6.32
C ALA A 11 -9.42 -22.20 4.92
N LEU A 12 -10.07 -22.73 3.87
CA LEU A 12 -9.94 -22.19 2.51
C LEU A 12 -10.68 -20.86 2.32
N LEU A 13 -11.81 -20.64 3.00
CA LEU A 13 -12.57 -19.39 2.94
C LEU A 13 -11.90 -18.22 3.69
N ALA A 14 -11.16 -18.51 4.77
CA ALA A 14 -10.40 -17.49 5.51
C ALA A 14 -9.15 -16.99 4.75
N ALA A 15 -8.63 -17.79 3.81
CA ALA A 15 -7.49 -17.41 2.96
C ALA A 15 -7.88 -16.55 1.75
N VAL A 16 -9.16 -16.51 1.37
CA VAL A 16 -9.67 -15.80 0.17
C VAL A 16 -10.19 -14.39 0.46
N SER A 17 -10.32 -13.98 1.73
CA SER A 17 -11.05 -12.75 2.08
C SER A 17 -10.28 -11.44 1.95
N ILE A 18 -9.00 -11.45 1.55
CA ILE A 18 -8.21 -10.21 1.40
C ILE A 18 -8.34 -9.61 -0.03
N SER A 19 -9.04 -10.27 -0.95
CA SER A 19 -9.24 -9.75 -2.32
C SER A 19 -10.37 -8.72 -2.44
N SER A 20 -10.52 -7.81 -1.48
CA SER A 20 -11.38 -6.63 -1.66
C SER A 20 -10.73 -5.64 -2.63
N ALA A 21 -10.91 -5.93 -3.92
CA ALA A 21 -11.06 -5.01 -5.04
C ALA A 21 -10.41 -3.62 -4.90
N PHE A 22 -9.12 -3.53 -5.18
CA PHE A 22 -8.57 -2.35 -5.85
C PHE A 22 -8.41 -2.68 -7.33
N ALA A 23 -9.54 -2.77 -8.05
CA ALA A 23 -9.52 -2.56 -9.50
C ALA A 23 -9.33 -1.06 -9.76
N GLN A 24 -8.23 -0.51 -9.27
CA GLN A 24 -7.72 0.75 -9.78
C GLN A 24 -7.17 0.45 -11.18
N PRO A 25 -7.33 1.35 -12.16
CA PRO A 25 -6.59 1.25 -13.41
C PRO A 25 -5.15 0.99 -13.02
N GLN A 26 -4.60 -0.14 -13.46
CA GLN A 26 -3.19 -0.46 -13.32
C GLN A 26 -2.49 0.70 -14.02
N ALA A 27 -2.06 1.70 -13.24
CA ALA A 27 -1.32 2.81 -13.80
C ALA A 27 -0.12 2.14 -14.48
N GLN A 28 0.01 2.38 -15.78
CA GLN A 28 1.17 2.01 -16.58
C GLN A 28 2.45 2.20 -15.75
N PRO A 29 3.47 1.34 -15.91
CA PRO A 29 4.62 1.31 -15.02
C PRO A 29 5.21 2.70 -14.86
N ASN A 30 5.02 3.26 -13.66
CA ASN A 30 5.81 4.30 -13.01
C ASN A 30 6.49 5.31 -13.97
N ASP A 31 5.73 6.01 -14.81
CA ASP A 31 6.19 7.31 -15.29
C ASP A 31 6.05 8.28 -14.10
N PRO A 32 7.15 8.72 -13.47
CA PRO A 32 7.08 9.67 -12.36
C PRO A 32 6.45 11.01 -12.77
N SER A 33 6.33 11.27 -14.07
CA SER A 33 5.75 12.47 -14.67
C SER A 33 4.26 12.33 -14.97
N ALA A 34 3.68 11.13 -14.89
CA ALA A 34 2.26 10.92 -15.17
C ALA A 34 1.38 11.65 -14.13
N PRO A 35 0.34 12.39 -14.56
CA PRO A 35 -0.60 13.02 -13.63
C PRO A 35 -1.28 12.00 -12.73
N LYS A 36 -1.30 12.27 -11.42
CA LYS A 36 -2.00 11.43 -10.45
C LYS A 36 -3.49 11.77 -10.40
N THR A 37 -4.32 10.74 -10.36
CA THR A 37 -5.73 10.87 -10.03
C THR A 37 -5.90 11.33 -8.58
N ARG A 38 -7.05 11.96 -8.26
CA ARG A 38 -7.37 12.35 -6.88
C ARG A 38 -7.38 11.17 -5.90
N ALA A 39 -7.77 9.98 -6.37
CA ALA A 39 -7.72 8.76 -5.56
C ALA A 39 -6.27 8.36 -5.23
N GLN A 40 -5.37 8.40 -6.22
CA GLN A 40 -3.94 8.11 -6.01
C GLN A 40 -3.29 9.12 -5.06
N VAL A 41 -3.57 10.41 -5.20
CA VAL A 41 -3.03 11.44 -4.29
C VAL A 41 -3.49 11.20 -2.84
N LYS A 42 -4.76 10.82 -2.63
CA LYS A 42 -5.25 10.47 -1.29
C LYS A 42 -4.56 9.23 -0.73
N ALA A 43 -4.35 8.21 -1.55
CA ALA A 43 -3.63 7.00 -1.16
C ALA A 43 -2.18 7.31 -0.78
N ASP A 44 -1.48 8.13 -1.58
CA ASP A 44 -0.14 8.62 -1.24
C ASP A 44 -0.15 9.35 0.10
N LEU A 45 -1.09 10.28 0.33
CA LEU A 45 -1.14 11.03 1.59
C LEU A 45 -1.33 10.13 2.81
N VAL A 46 -2.13 9.06 2.69
CA VAL A 46 -2.29 8.06 3.76
C VAL A 46 -0.97 7.37 4.05
N GLU A 47 -0.23 6.95 3.01
CA GLU A 47 1.09 6.31 3.16
C GLU A 47 2.10 7.24 3.85
N TRP A 48 2.13 8.51 3.45
CA TRP A 48 3.02 9.53 4.02
C TRP A 48 2.68 9.83 5.49
N ARG A 49 1.39 9.93 5.85
CA ARG A 49 0.97 10.07 7.24
C ARG A 49 1.36 8.84 8.09
N ALA A 50 1.24 7.64 7.53
CA ALA A 50 1.73 6.41 8.18
C ALA A 50 3.27 6.33 8.26
N ALA A 51 4.00 7.20 7.56
CA ALA A 51 5.44 7.41 7.71
C ALA A 51 5.77 8.57 8.67
N GLY A 52 4.77 9.19 9.30
CA GLY A 52 4.92 10.27 10.25
C GLY A 52 5.06 11.66 9.62
N TYR A 53 4.60 11.85 8.38
CA TYR A 53 4.44 13.19 7.81
C TYR A 53 3.19 13.87 8.40
N ASP A 54 3.37 15.05 8.97
CA ASP A 54 2.30 15.95 9.34
C ASP A 54 2.41 17.23 8.49
N PRO A 55 1.44 17.52 7.59
CA PRO A 55 1.47 18.73 6.77
C PRO A 55 1.25 20.02 7.58
N LEU A 56 0.80 19.93 8.83
CA LEU A 56 0.63 21.08 9.73
C LEU A 56 1.84 21.30 10.63
N ASP A 57 2.84 20.42 10.59
CA ASP A 57 4.10 20.59 11.31
C ASP A 57 5.09 21.41 10.46
N TRP A 58 4.91 22.72 10.57
CA TRP A 58 5.72 23.75 9.95
C TRP A 58 7.03 24.03 10.71
N ILE A 59 7.13 23.60 11.97
CA ILE A 59 8.31 23.80 12.83
C ILE A 59 9.45 22.91 12.35
N ASP A 60 9.18 21.63 12.11
CA ASP A 60 10.19 20.66 11.68
C ASP A 60 10.26 20.51 10.14
N TYR A 61 9.60 21.39 9.39
CA TYR A 61 9.69 21.41 7.93
C TYR A 61 11.04 22.00 7.48
N PRO A 62 11.75 21.39 6.52
CA PRO A 62 11.36 20.23 5.68
C PRO A 62 11.80 18.86 6.20
N ALA A 63 12.41 18.78 7.39
CA ALA A 63 12.99 17.56 7.92
C ALA A 63 11.94 16.45 8.11
N ASN A 64 10.74 16.79 8.57
CA ASN A 64 9.62 15.86 8.71
C ASN A 64 9.22 15.20 7.37
N ALA A 65 9.10 15.99 6.30
CA ALA A 65 8.76 15.55 4.96
C ALA A 65 9.88 14.68 4.36
N GLN A 66 11.13 15.09 4.51
CA GLN A 66 12.27 14.31 4.02
C GLN A 66 12.38 12.95 4.74
N ARG A 67 12.15 12.91 6.05
CA ARG A 67 12.15 11.67 6.84
C ARG A 67 11.05 10.72 6.36
N ALA A 68 9.83 11.21 6.24
CA ALA A 68 8.71 10.42 5.74
C ALA A 68 8.95 9.93 4.30
N GLY A 69 9.49 10.78 3.43
CA GLY A 69 9.83 10.44 2.05
C GLY A 69 10.81 9.27 1.95
N ARG A 70 11.87 9.24 2.79
CA ARG A 70 12.81 8.11 2.83
C ARG A 70 12.12 6.79 3.22
N ILE A 71 11.22 6.84 4.21
CA ILE A 71 10.47 5.66 4.68
C ILE A 71 9.52 5.17 3.58
N VAL A 72 8.77 6.06 2.93
CA VAL A 72 7.88 5.74 1.81
C VAL A 72 8.65 5.11 0.65
N ALA A 73 9.77 5.70 0.26
CA ALA A 73 10.62 5.15 -0.80
C ALA A 73 11.11 3.73 -0.47
N ALA A 74 11.56 3.50 0.78
CA ALA A 74 11.98 2.18 1.23
C ALA A 74 10.84 1.14 1.19
N ARG A 75 9.63 1.51 1.65
CA ARG A 75 8.45 0.63 1.60
C ARG A 75 8.08 0.25 0.17
N ARG A 76 8.07 1.22 -0.75
CA ARG A 76 7.77 0.97 -2.17
C ARG A 76 8.82 0.07 -2.83
N ALA A 77 10.09 0.26 -2.50
CA ALA A 77 11.17 -0.61 -2.99
C ALA A 77 11.00 -2.07 -2.50
N GLN A 78 10.60 -2.26 -1.24
CA GLN A 78 10.31 -3.60 -0.69
C GLN A 78 9.12 -4.27 -1.38
N GLN A 79 8.06 -3.52 -1.65
CA GLN A 79 6.89 -4.01 -2.38
C GLN A 79 7.24 -4.41 -3.81
N ALA A 80 8.02 -3.58 -4.51
CA ALA A 80 8.49 -3.89 -5.86
C ALA A 80 9.39 -5.13 -5.90
N GLY A 81 10.29 -5.30 -4.93
CA GLY A 81 11.14 -6.50 -4.83
C GLY A 81 10.34 -7.78 -4.53
N GLY A 82 9.28 -7.67 -3.71
CA GLY A 82 8.37 -8.78 -3.40
C GLY A 82 7.53 -9.23 -4.60
N THR A 83 7.20 -8.32 -5.52
CA THR A 83 6.49 -8.66 -6.77
C THR A 83 7.37 -9.34 -7.81
N VAL A 84 8.70 -9.20 -7.75
CA VAL A 84 9.64 -9.81 -8.70
C VAL A 84 10.06 -11.22 -8.28
N THR A 85 9.90 -11.56 -6.99
CA THR A 85 10.33 -12.86 -6.43
C THR A 85 9.18 -13.89 -6.36
N GLN A 86 7.96 -13.51 -6.75
CA GLN A 86 6.80 -14.41 -6.87
C GLN A 86 6.57 -14.83 -8.32
#